data_AF-A0A5M8T0Q3-F1
#
_entry.id   AF-A0A5M8T0Q3-F1
#
_cell.length_a   1.000
_cell.length_b   1.000
_cell.length_c   1.000
_cell.angle_alpha   90.00
_cell.angle_beta   90.00
_cell.angle_gamma   90.00
#
_symmetry.space_group_name_H-M   'P 1'
#
loop_
_entity.id
_entity.type
_entity.pdbx_description
1 polymer ?
#
loop_
_entity_poly.entity_id
_entity_poly.type
_entity_poly.pdbx_seq_one_letter_code
_entity_poly.pdbx_strand_id
1 'polypeptide(L)'
;MNENRRQILEMLAGGKITADEAERLLAALDPAPTAVPEFTGTTSNGAPVRTRAKYLRVLVEADESMTGVKGQTTVNVRVPMQLLRAGVRLASLIPAQAHNQLDEAFNRKGIPITLSQIKPENLEELIDHLEDVTVDVDGRDGNMTKVKVFCE
;
A
#
# COMPACT_ATOMS: atom_id res chain seq x y z
N MET A 1 -6.86 22.06 -9.18
CA MET A 1 -6.19 22.23 -7.87
C MET A 1 -5.35 23.52 -7.78
N ASN A 2 -4.64 23.95 -8.84
CA ASN A 2 -3.73 25.10 -8.76
C ASN A 2 -4.42 26.50 -8.73
N GLU A 3 -5.62 26.62 -9.29
CA GLU A 3 -6.35 27.91 -9.37
C GLU A 3 -6.78 28.45 -7.99
N ASN A 4 -7.30 27.57 -7.13
CA ASN A 4 -7.72 27.93 -5.78
C ASN A 4 -6.54 28.41 -4.91
N ARG A 5 -5.35 27.82 -5.12
CA ARG A 5 -4.10 28.21 -4.44
C ARG A 5 -3.67 29.62 -4.85
N ARG A 6 -3.75 29.92 -6.15
CA ARG A 6 -3.45 31.25 -6.70
C ARG A 6 -4.39 32.33 -6.14
N GLN A 7 -5.69 32.01 -6.05
CA GLN A 7 -6.70 32.94 -5.54
C GLN A 7 -6.48 33.31 -4.06
N ILE A 8 -6.08 32.37 -3.21
CA ILE A 8 -5.77 32.64 -1.79
C ILE A 8 -4.55 33.56 -1.64
N LEU A 9 -3.50 33.32 -2.43
CA LEU A 9 -2.30 34.17 -2.40
C LEU A 9 -2.59 35.60 -2.89
N GLU A 10 -3.49 35.75 -3.86
CA GLU A 10 -3.94 37.06 -4.32
C GLU A 10 -4.80 37.79 -3.26
N MET A 11 -5.62 37.06 -2.49
CA MET A 11 -6.34 37.63 -1.35
C MET A 11 -5.40 38.06 -0.21
N LEU A 12 -4.34 37.30 0.05
CA LEU A 12 -3.30 37.67 1.03
C LEU A 12 -2.52 38.91 0.57
N ALA A 13 -2.09 38.94 -0.69
CA ALA A 13 -1.39 40.09 -1.27
C ALA A 13 -2.28 41.35 -1.30
N GLY A 14 -3.59 41.18 -1.51
CA GLY A 14 -4.59 42.23 -1.44
C GLY A 14 -5.01 42.62 -0.01
N GLY A 15 -4.45 41.99 1.03
CA GLY A 15 -4.76 42.25 2.44
C GLY A 15 -6.19 41.90 2.86
N LYS A 16 -6.90 41.10 2.06
CA LYS A 16 -8.29 40.68 2.33
C LYS A 16 -8.38 39.59 3.39
N ILE A 17 -7.27 38.90 3.63
CA ILE A 17 -7.08 37.88 4.65
C ILE A 17 -5.74 38.08 5.34
N THR A 18 -5.63 37.58 6.56
CA THR A 18 -4.36 37.55 7.32
C THR A 18 -3.48 36.39 6.88
N ALA A 19 -2.20 36.43 7.26
CA ALA A 19 -1.26 35.34 7.00
C ALA A 19 -1.74 34.01 7.62
N ASP A 20 -2.27 34.07 8.84
CA ASP A 20 -2.81 32.89 9.55
C ASP A 20 -4.04 32.29 8.84
N GLU A 21 -4.91 33.13 8.29
CA GLU A 21 -6.07 32.67 7.52
C GLU A 21 -5.67 32.07 6.17
N ALA A 22 -4.69 32.68 5.49
CA ALA A 22 -4.14 32.15 4.25
C ALA A 22 -3.51 30.76 4.48
N GLU A 23 -2.74 30.60 5.56
CA GLU A 23 -2.15 29.32 5.94
C GLU A 23 -3.20 28.23 6.17
N ARG A 24 -4.29 28.53 6.89
CA ARG A 24 -5.40 27.59 7.12
C ARG A 24 -6.13 27.20 5.83
N LEU A 25 -6.37 28.16 4.93
CA LEU A 25 -7.04 27.91 3.65
C LEU A 25 -6.17 27.09 2.70
N LEU A 26 -4.86 27.35 2.68
CA LEU A 26 -3.90 26.57 1.91
C LEU A 26 -3.79 25.13 2.45
N ALA A 27 -3.74 24.96 3.77
CA ALA A 27 -3.72 23.66 4.43
C ALA A 27 -4.99 22.83 4.20
N ALA A 28 -6.15 23.46 4.00
CA ALA A 28 -7.40 22.79 3.67
C ALA A 28 -7.52 22.40 2.18
N LEU A 29 -6.76 23.05 1.30
CA LEU A 29 -6.73 22.77 -0.14
C LEU A 29 -5.71 21.70 -0.52
N ASP A 30 -4.58 21.64 0.20
CA ASP A 30 -3.77 20.44 0.16
C ASP A 30 -4.59 19.34 0.85
N PRO A 31 -4.92 18.23 0.16
CA PRO A 31 -5.42 17.06 0.85
C PRO A 31 -4.26 16.60 1.74
N ALA A 32 -4.19 17.13 2.96
CA ALA A 32 -3.42 16.52 4.02
C ALA A 32 -3.80 15.04 3.97
N PRO A 33 -2.82 14.11 4.02
CA PRO A 33 -3.16 12.71 4.20
C PRO A 33 -4.04 12.72 5.43
N THR A 34 -5.32 12.41 5.23
CA THR A 34 -6.27 12.21 6.32
C THR A 34 -5.49 11.39 7.31
N ALA A 35 -5.30 11.90 8.53
CA ALA A 35 -4.68 11.11 9.58
C ALA A 35 -5.62 9.92 9.78
N VAL A 36 -5.37 8.87 9.00
CA VAL A 36 -6.03 7.59 9.10
C VAL A 36 -5.71 7.14 10.52
N PRO A 37 -6.73 6.85 11.34
CA PRO A 37 -6.50 6.52 12.73
C PRO A 37 -5.44 5.41 12.77
N GLU A 38 -4.34 5.67 13.48
CA GLU A 38 -3.32 4.66 13.71
C GLU A 38 -4.01 3.40 14.22
N PHE A 39 -3.86 2.30 13.48
CA PHE A 39 -4.39 1.03 13.94
C PHE A 39 -3.48 0.57 15.08
N THR A 40 -3.90 0.86 16.30
CA THR A 40 -3.36 0.25 17.50
C THR A 40 -3.95 -1.14 17.63
N GLY A 41 -3.17 -2.13 17.21
CA GLY A 41 -3.50 -3.54 17.36
C GLY A 41 -2.52 -4.23 18.29
N THR A 42 -2.92 -5.39 18.79
CA THR A 42 -2.03 -6.28 19.54
C THR A 42 -1.73 -7.49 18.67
N THR A 43 -0.47 -7.80 18.43
CA THR A 43 -0.12 -9.11 17.85
C THR A 43 -0.60 -10.23 18.78
N SER A 44 -0.75 -11.47 18.31
CA SER A 44 -1.08 -12.57 19.26
C SER A 44 0.00 -12.83 20.32
N ASN A 45 1.15 -12.17 20.23
CA ASN A 45 2.23 -12.27 21.22
C ASN A 45 2.14 -11.14 22.25
N GLY A 46 1.08 -10.33 22.24
CA GLY A 46 0.89 -9.23 23.19
C GLY A 46 1.65 -7.95 22.85
N ALA A 47 2.50 -7.96 21.82
CA ALA A 47 3.25 -6.77 21.40
C ALA A 47 2.32 -5.74 20.74
N PRO A 48 2.37 -4.46 21.16
CA PRO A 48 1.60 -3.40 20.53
C PRO A 48 2.17 -3.11 19.13
N VAL A 49 1.30 -3.14 18.13
CA VAL A 49 1.60 -2.70 16.77
C VAL A 49 0.96 -1.34 16.58
N ARG A 50 1.75 -0.40 16.05
CA ARG A 50 1.28 0.89 15.56
C ARG A 50 1.59 0.95 14.08
N THR A 51 0.67 0.47 13.26
CA THR A 51 0.73 0.67 11.81
C THR A 51 -0.56 1.36 11.39
N ARG A 52 -0.52 2.21 10.38
CA ARG A 52 -1.76 2.79 9.83
C ARG A 52 -2.38 1.90 8.74
N ALA A 53 -1.61 0.94 8.23
CA ALA A 53 -2.02 0.02 7.18
C ALA A 53 -2.83 -1.17 7.74
N LYS A 54 -4.15 -1.16 7.55
CA LYS A 54 -5.05 -2.25 7.91
C LYS A 54 -5.21 -3.27 6.77
N TYR A 55 -5.09 -2.81 5.53
CA TYR A 55 -5.21 -3.62 4.33
C TYR A 55 -4.14 -3.27 3.29
N LEU A 56 -3.62 -4.29 2.63
CA LEU A 56 -2.94 -4.15 1.34
C LEU A 56 -3.98 -4.23 0.24
N ARG A 57 -4.09 -3.19 -0.58
CA ARG A 57 -5.04 -3.11 -1.69
C ARG A 57 -4.34 -3.20 -3.03
N VAL A 58 -4.90 -4.02 -3.91
CA VAL A 58 -4.44 -4.19 -5.29
C VAL A 58 -5.60 -3.86 -6.21
N LEU A 59 -5.45 -2.82 -7.01
CA LEU A 59 -6.36 -2.46 -8.09
C LEU A 59 -5.70 -2.80 -9.41
N VAL A 60 -6.40 -3.51 -10.28
CA VAL A 60 -5.96 -3.78 -11.65
C VAL A 60 -7.08 -3.38 -12.58
N GLU A 61 -6.75 -2.57 -13.57
CA GLU A 61 -7.57 -2.36 -14.75
C GLU A 61 -6.77 -2.93 -15.93
N ALA A 62 -7.37 -3.80 -16.71
CA ALA A 62 -6.72 -4.40 -17.87
C ALA A 62 -7.73 -4.52 -19.01
N ASP A 63 -7.24 -4.40 -20.24
CA ASP A 63 -8.06 -4.58 -21.43
C ASP A 63 -8.05 -6.03 -21.93
N GLU A 64 -8.86 -6.29 -22.95
CA GLU A 64 -9.01 -7.60 -23.58
C GLU A 64 -7.70 -8.15 -24.13
N SER A 65 -6.74 -7.30 -24.52
CA SER A 65 -5.45 -7.75 -25.05
C SER A 65 -4.59 -8.46 -24.00
N MET A 66 -4.78 -8.12 -22.73
CA MET A 66 -4.01 -8.68 -21.60
C MET A 66 -4.74 -9.82 -20.90
N THR A 67 -6.08 -9.79 -20.84
CA THR A 67 -6.85 -10.80 -20.10
C THR A 67 -7.45 -11.88 -21.00
N GLY A 68 -7.58 -11.62 -22.31
CA GLY A 68 -8.30 -12.49 -23.26
C GLY A 68 -9.81 -12.53 -23.01
N VAL A 69 -10.32 -11.68 -22.11
CA VAL A 69 -11.74 -11.56 -21.79
C VAL A 69 -12.29 -10.32 -22.50
N LYS A 70 -13.43 -10.45 -23.18
CA LYS A 70 -14.07 -9.32 -23.86
C LYS A 70 -14.36 -8.17 -22.91
N GLY A 71 -13.86 -6.98 -23.26
CA GLY A 71 -14.07 -5.74 -22.52
C GLY A 71 -13.04 -5.45 -21.43
N GLN A 72 -13.23 -4.34 -20.70
CA GLN A 72 -12.34 -3.92 -19.62
C GLN A 72 -12.56 -4.80 -18.38
N THR A 73 -11.47 -5.39 -17.89
CA THR A 73 -11.45 -6.19 -16.66
C THR A 73 -10.96 -5.32 -15.51
N THR A 74 -11.72 -5.30 -14.41
CA THR A 74 -11.33 -4.62 -13.17
C THR A 74 -11.18 -5.64 -12.05
N VAL A 75 -10.08 -5.56 -11.32
CA VAL A 75 -9.80 -6.38 -10.14
C VAL A 75 -9.57 -5.44 -8.97
N ASN A 76 -10.23 -5.72 -7.84
CA ASN A 76 -10.07 -4.97 -6.61
C ASN A 76 -9.90 -5.96 -5.45
N VAL A 77 -8.66 -6.21 -5.08
CA VAL A 77 -8.30 -7.13 -3.99
C VAL A 77 -7.98 -6.31 -2.75
N ARG A 78 -8.57 -6.71 -1.62
CA ARG A 78 -8.29 -6.14 -0.31
C ARG A 78 -7.82 -7.24 0.63
N VAL A 79 -6.56 -7.20 1.02
CA VAL A 79 -5.92 -8.21 1.86
C VAL A 79 -5.71 -7.64 3.27
N PRO A 80 -6.37 -8.18 4.31
CA PRO A 80 -6.12 -7.73 5.68
C PRO A 80 -4.69 -8.00 6.10
N MET A 81 -4.01 -7.03 6.70
CA MET A 81 -2.64 -7.22 7.19
C MET A 81 -2.55 -8.30 8.26
N GLN A 82 -3.63 -8.54 9.01
CA GLN A 82 -3.72 -9.66 9.96
C GLN A 82 -3.59 -11.03 9.28
N LEU A 83 -4.08 -11.17 8.04
CA LEU A 83 -4.00 -12.42 7.28
C LEU A 83 -2.55 -12.69 6.85
N LEU A 84 -1.83 -11.66 6.41
CA LEU A 84 -0.41 -11.76 6.08
C LEU A 84 0.42 -12.18 7.31
N ARG A 85 0.15 -11.55 8.47
CA ARG A 85 0.78 -11.94 9.75
C ARG A 85 0.48 -13.40 10.13
N ALA A 86 -0.75 -13.85 9.94
CA ALA A 86 -1.12 -15.24 10.17
C ALA A 86 -0.37 -16.19 9.23
N GLY A 87 -0.23 -15.83 7.95
CA GLY A 87 0.52 -16.60 6.96
C GLY A 87 1.99 -16.79 7.33
N VAL A 88 2.67 -15.74 7.78
CA VAL A 88 4.07 -15.82 8.24
C VAL A 88 4.20 -16.74 9.47
N ARG A 89 3.24 -16.69 10.39
CA ARG A 89 3.24 -17.59 11.55
C ARG A 89 3.01 -19.04 11.16
N LEU A 90 2.11 -19.30 10.22
CA LEU A 90 1.92 -20.65 9.68
C LEU A 90 3.20 -21.15 9.00
N ALA A 91 3.90 -20.29 8.25
CA ALA A 91 5.18 -20.62 7.66
C ALA A 91 6.23 -20.95 8.73
N SER A 92 6.22 -20.27 9.89
CA SER A 92 7.15 -20.57 10.99
C SER A 92 6.92 -21.93 11.67
N LEU A 93 5.77 -22.57 11.47
CA LEU A 93 5.48 -23.92 11.97
C LEU A 93 6.00 -25.02 11.04
N ILE A 94 6.51 -24.67 9.86
CA ILE A 94 7.08 -25.63 8.92
C ILE A 94 8.42 -26.13 9.51
N PRO A 95 8.66 -27.45 9.55
CA PRO A 95 9.92 -27.98 10.06
C PRO A 95 11.11 -27.51 9.22
N ALA A 96 12.24 -27.21 9.88
CA ALA A 96 13.44 -26.73 9.20
C ALA A 96 13.95 -27.68 8.10
N GLN A 97 13.71 -28.99 8.23
CA GLN A 97 14.07 -29.99 7.22
C GLN A 97 13.27 -29.82 5.92
N ALA A 98 12.07 -29.26 5.98
CA ALA A 98 11.19 -29.02 4.84
C ALA A 98 11.43 -27.65 4.18
N HIS A 99 12.12 -26.71 4.85
CA HIS A 99 12.40 -25.37 4.29
C HIS A 99 13.20 -25.45 2.99
N ASN A 100 14.29 -26.23 2.95
CA ASN A 100 15.14 -26.31 1.77
C ASN A 100 14.39 -26.81 0.53
N GLN A 101 13.52 -27.81 0.70
CA GLN A 101 12.71 -28.35 -0.40
C GLN A 101 11.70 -27.32 -0.90
N LEU A 102 11.12 -26.53 0.01
CA LEU A 102 10.16 -25.50 -0.34
C LEU A 102 10.82 -24.29 -1.00
N ASP A 103 11.97 -23.85 -0.47
CA ASP A 103 12.79 -22.78 -1.04
C ASP A 103 13.27 -23.14 -2.45
N GLU A 104 13.72 -24.38 -2.67
CA GLU A 104 14.05 -24.88 -4.01
C GLU A 104 12.84 -24.87 -4.95
N ALA A 105 11.66 -25.29 -4.47
CA ALA A 105 10.45 -25.31 -5.28
C ALA A 105 10.02 -23.90 -5.68
N PHE A 106 10.09 -22.93 -4.77
CA PHE A 106 9.81 -21.53 -5.05
C PHE A 106 10.81 -20.92 -6.03
N ASN A 107 12.11 -21.15 -5.83
CA ASN A 107 13.15 -20.68 -6.74
C ASN A 107 12.97 -21.22 -8.16
N ARG A 108 12.63 -22.50 -8.32
CA ARG A 108 12.31 -23.10 -9.64
C ARG A 108 11.10 -22.46 -10.31
N LYS A 109 10.19 -21.85 -9.54
CA LYS A 109 9.03 -21.11 -10.03
C LYS A 109 9.29 -19.60 -10.14
N GLY A 110 10.55 -19.16 -9.99
CA GLY A 110 10.95 -17.77 -10.12
C GLY A 110 10.56 -16.90 -8.92
N ILE A 111 10.28 -17.52 -7.77
CA ILE A 111 9.91 -16.83 -6.54
C ILE A 111 11.13 -16.90 -5.59
N PRO A 112 11.94 -15.83 -5.46
CA PRO A 112 13.14 -15.82 -4.65
C PRO A 112 12.80 -15.61 -3.17
N ILE A 113 12.07 -16.55 -2.59
CA ILE A 113 11.64 -16.51 -1.19
C ILE A 113 12.41 -17.57 -0.41
N THR A 114 12.99 -17.15 0.72
CA THR A 114 13.65 -18.04 1.68
C THR A 114 12.82 -18.07 2.96
N LEU A 115 12.17 -19.20 3.26
CA LEU A 115 11.23 -19.32 4.38
C LEU A 115 11.85 -18.97 5.73
N SER A 116 13.12 -19.32 5.93
CA SER A 116 13.86 -19.05 7.18
C SER A 116 14.10 -17.56 7.45
N GLN A 117 14.00 -16.72 6.42
CA GLN A 117 14.12 -15.26 6.54
C GLN A 117 12.78 -14.57 6.80
N ILE A 118 11.66 -15.28 6.60
CA ILE A 118 10.32 -14.74 6.83
C ILE A 118 9.98 -14.91 8.31
N LYS A 119 10.32 -13.88 9.09
CA LYS A 119 10.02 -13.83 10.52
C LYS A 119 8.90 -12.84 10.80
N PRO A 120 8.08 -13.07 11.83
CA PRO A 120 7.07 -12.10 12.26
C PRO A 120 7.65 -10.71 12.53
N GLU A 121 8.86 -10.64 13.10
CA GLU A 121 9.52 -9.39 13.43
C GLU A 121 9.90 -8.59 12.17
N ASN A 122 10.46 -9.27 11.16
CA ASN A 122 10.83 -8.66 9.88
C ASN A 122 9.61 -8.19 9.08
N LEU A 123 8.47 -8.87 9.25
CA LEU A 123 7.23 -8.48 8.58
C LEU A 123 6.72 -7.16 9.14
N GLU A 124 6.82 -6.91 10.44
CA GLU A 124 6.30 -5.68 11.04
C GLU A 124 7.09 -4.45 10.54
N GLU A 125 8.42 -4.55 10.48
CA GLU A 125 9.28 -3.52 9.88
C GLU A 125 8.99 -3.31 8.39
N LEU A 126 8.75 -4.40 7.65
CA LEU A 126 8.36 -4.31 6.24
C LEU A 126 7.00 -3.61 6.07
N ILE A 127 6.04 -3.85 6.96
CA ILE A 127 4.72 -3.21 6.91
C ILE A 127 4.83 -1.70 7.13
N ASP A 128 5.67 -1.28 8.08
CA ASP A 128 5.91 0.15 8.32
C ASP A 128 6.52 0.82 7.09
N HIS A 129 7.43 0.14 6.38
CA HIS A 129 7.97 0.64 5.11
C HIS A 129 6.99 0.57 3.94
N LEU A 130 6.06 -0.38 3.94
CA LEU A 130 5.05 -0.53 2.88
C LEU A 130 3.94 0.53 2.96
N GLU A 131 3.81 1.27 4.07
CA GLU A 131 2.83 2.34 4.22
C GLU A 131 2.99 3.42 3.13
N ASP A 132 4.24 3.73 2.77
CA ASP A 132 4.56 4.75 1.75
C ASP A 132 4.70 4.16 0.32
N VAL A 133 4.61 2.84 0.17
CA VAL A 133 4.81 2.19 -1.13
C VAL A 133 3.54 2.29 -1.96
N THR A 134 3.61 3.10 -3.02
CA THR A 134 2.65 3.10 -4.11
C THR A 134 3.33 2.60 -5.37
N VAL A 135 2.83 1.50 -5.94
CA VAL A 135 3.27 1.00 -7.25
C VAL A 135 2.19 1.34 -8.25
N ASP A 136 2.52 2.14 -9.27
CA ASP A 136 1.67 2.39 -10.44
C ASP A 136 2.38 1.83 -11.69
N VAL A 137 1.71 0.95 -12.41
CA VAL A 137 2.22 0.37 -13.67
C VAL A 137 1.23 0.69 -14.78
N ASP A 138 1.66 1.49 -15.74
CA ASP A 138 0.93 1.74 -16.97
C ASP A 138 1.44 0.83 -18.11
N GLY A 139 0.52 0.29 -18.91
CA GLY A 139 0.82 -0.53 -20.09
C GLY A 139 1.56 0.24 -21.19
N ARG A 140 2.33 -0.47 -22.03
CA ARG A 140 2.96 0.12 -23.23
C ARG A 140 2.03 0.07 -24.44
N ASP A 141 2.21 1.04 -25.34
CA ASP A 141 1.71 1.09 -26.71
C ASP A 141 0.24 0.66 -26.89
N GLY A 142 -0.69 1.55 -26.50
CA GLY A 142 -2.12 1.41 -26.81
C GLY A 142 -2.92 0.48 -25.89
N ASN A 143 -2.25 -0.28 -25.02
CA ASN A 143 -2.91 -1.12 -24.02
C ASN A 143 -3.18 -0.33 -22.73
N MET A 144 -4.43 -0.33 -22.26
CA MET A 144 -4.84 0.32 -21.03
C MET A 144 -4.77 -0.68 -19.88
N THR A 145 -3.54 -0.98 -19.46
CA THR A 145 -3.29 -1.72 -18.22
C THR A 145 -2.83 -0.77 -17.13
N LYS A 146 -3.52 -0.79 -16.00
CA LYS A 146 -3.18 -0.01 -14.82
C LYS A 146 -3.16 -0.90 -13.60
N VAL A 147 -2.03 -0.99 -12.90
CA VAL A 147 -1.93 -1.70 -11.63
C VAL A 147 -1.58 -0.71 -10.53
N LYS A 148 -2.40 -0.64 -9.48
CA LYS A 148 -2.11 0.12 -8.26
C LYS A 148 -2.00 -0.81 -7.06
N VAL A 149 -0.88 -0.72 -6.36
CA VAL A 149 -0.69 -1.40 -5.06
C VAL A 149 -0.41 -0.35 -4.01
N PHE A 150 -1.20 -0.35 -2.92
CA PHE A 150 -1.04 0.59 -1.81
C PHE A 150 -1.63 0.03 -0.50
N CYS A 151 -1.25 0.64 0.60
CA CYS A 151 -1.77 0.34 1.94
C CYS A 151 -2.91 1.31 2.35
N GLU A 152 -3.94 0.81 3.03
CA GLU A 152 -5.08 1.59 3.58
C GLU A 152 -5.53 1.10 4.97
#